data_AF-A0A7S0KL26-F1
#
_entry.id   AF-A0A7S0KL26-F1
#
_cell.length_a   1.000
_cell.length_b   1.000
_cell.length_c   1.000
_cell.angle_alpha   90.00
_cell.angle_beta   90.00
_cell.angle_gamma   90.00
#
_symmetry.space_group_name_H-M   'P 1'
#
loop_
_entity.id
_entity.type
_entity.pdbx_description
1 polymer ?
#
loop_
_entity_poly.entity_id
_entity_poly.type
_entity_poly.pdbx_seq_one_letter_code
_entity_poly.pdbx_strand_id
1 'polypeptide(L)'
;FKPGPVPSRTPNPADLFSGLSGISLSADPARRGQRVTTGVGPRFDAVVSRPPPTEGMGMNHVLFVEIGMGADQHGQDATKAAVRACRNAIEFNSIPSIRQIVPGGYDNMKLHIQIGVPKGAVLDLEKIRRVFPYGQICEPIEVVEGGLMARSGIKIPEMGDKSDEFVIAVAAITIGY
;
A
#
# COMPACT_ATOMS: atom_id res chain seq x y z
N PHE A 1 -48.35 -4.67 10.08
CA PHE A 1 -47.67 -5.67 9.24
C PHE A 1 -46.28 -5.93 9.80
N LYS A 2 -45.97 -7.17 10.21
CA LYS A 2 -44.62 -7.62 10.62
C LYS A 2 -43.82 -7.97 9.35
N PRO A 3 -42.49 -7.73 9.30
CA PRO A 3 -41.67 -8.21 8.19
C PRO A 3 -41.59 -9.75 8.24
N GLY A 4 -41.76 -10.40 7.08
CA GLY A 4 -41.62 -11.85 6.93
C GLY A 4 -40.15 -12.32 7.06
N PRO A 5 -39.92 -13.63 7.26
CA PRO A 5 -38.57 -14.15 7.48
C PRO A 5 -37.73 -14.14 6.20
N VAL A 6 -36.46 -13.75 6.35
CA VAL A 6 -35.43 -13.81 5.30
C VAL A 6 -34.93 -15.26 5.18
N PRO A 7 -34.87 -15.87 3.98
CA PRO A 7 -34.40 -17.24 3.84
C PRO A 7 -32.89 -17.32 4.11
N SER A 8 -32.50 -18.14 5.09
CA SER A 8 -31.10 -18.48 5.36
C SER A 8 -30.62 -19.50 4.32
N ARG A 9 -29.92 -19.03 3.28
CA ARG A 9 -29.10 -19.92 2.45
C ARG A 9 -27.69 -19.94 3.00
N THR A 10 -27.37 -20.92 3.83
CA THR A 10 -25.98 -21.36 4.04
C THR A 10 -25.59 -22.24 2.85
N PRO A 11 -24.58 -21.88 2.04
CA PRO A 11 -24.11 -22.75 0.96
C PRO A 11 -23.51 -24.04 1.52
N ASN A 12 -23.72 -25.15 0.82
CA ASN A 12 -23.17 -26.46 1.20
C ASN A 12 -21.65 -26.48 0.89
N PRO A 13 -20.76 -26.93 1.80
CA PRO A 13 -19.31 -26.89 1.57
C PRO A 13 -18.82 -27.63 0.31
N ALA A 14 -19.61 -28.58 -0.20
CA ALA A 14 -19.31 -29.33 -1.41
C ALA A 14 -19.36 -28.48 -2.71
N ASP A 15 -20.10 -27.36 -2.70
CA ASP A 15 -20.23 -26.48 -3.88
C ASP A 15 -19.01 -25.56 -4.06
N LEU A 16 -18.16 -25.42 -3.04
CA LEU A 16 -16.96 -24.57 -3.08
C LEU A 16 -15.75 -25.23 -3.76
N PHE A 17 -15.77 -26.55 -3.96
CA PHE A 17 -14.57 -27.31 -4.37
C PHE A 17 -14.78 -28.24 -5.58
N SER A 18 -15.97 -28.29 -6.16
CA SER A 18 -16.27 -29.17 -7.32
C SER A 18 -15.53 -28.79 -8.61
N GLY A 19 -14.90 -27.60 -8.68
CA GLY A 19 -14.15 -27.12 -9.85
C GLY A 19 -12.64 -27.36 -9.83
N LEU A 20 -12.06 -27.97 -8.78
CA LEU A 20 -10.60 -28.05 -8.62
C LEU A 20 -9.97 -29.41 -8.98
N SER A 21 -10.71 -30.34 -9.59
CA SER A 21 -10.23 -31.70 -9.91
C SER A 21 -9.20 -31.79 -11.05
N GLY A 22 -8.62 -30.68 -11.50
CA GLY A 22 -7.66 -30.64 -12.61
C GLY A 22 -6.28 -30.05 -12.32
N ILE A 23 -6.00 -29.57 -11.10
CA ILE A 23 -4.73 -28.87 -10.83
C ILE A 23 -3.68 -29.86 -10.32
N SER A 24 -2.95 -30.46 -11.27
CA SER A 24 -1.65 -31.07 -10.99
C SER A 24 -0.66 -29.95 -10.64
N LEU A 25 -0.30 -29.82 -9.36
CA LEU A 25 0.81 -28.98 -8.89
C LEU A 25 2.11 -29.76 -9.03
N SER A 26 2.70 -29.77 -10.24
CA SER A 26 4.12 -30.07 -10.37
C SER A 26 4.92 -28.80 -10.06
N ALA A 27 5.62 -28.79 -8.93
CA ALA A 27 6.57 -27.73 -8.59
C ALA A 27 7.83 -27.86 -9.45
N ASP A 28 7.76 -27.37 -10.68
CA ASP A 28 8.91 -27.25 -11.57
C ASP A 28 9.54 -25.84 -11.43
N PRO A 29 10.72 -25.71 -10.81
CA PRO A 29 11.36 -24.41 -10.57
C PRO A 29 11.82 -23.69 -11.86
N ALA A 30 11.70 -24.31 -13.04
CA ALA A 30 12.03 -23.69 -14.32
C ALA A 30 10.90 -22.84 -14.94
N ARG A 31 9.66 -22.88 -14.42
CA ARG A 31 8.53 -22.04 -14.92
C ARG A 31 8.51 -20.64 -14.32
N ARG A 32 9.57 -19.87 -14.53
CA ARG A 32 9.59 -18.43 -14.25
C ARG A 32 8.76 -17.70 -15.31
N GLY A 33 7.51 -17.37 -15.00
CA GLY A 33 6.69 -16.45 -15.80
C GLY A 33 5.36 -16.98 -16.36
N GLN A 34 4.77 -18.04 -15.81
CA GLN A 34 3.49 -18.53 -16.33
C GLN A 34 2.28 -17.84 -15.70
N ARG A 35 1.56 -17.09 -16.54
CA ARG A 35 0.28 -16.42 -16.23
C ARG A 35 -0.81 -17.46 -15.99
N VAL A 36 -1.49 -17.36 -14.85
CA VAL A 36 -2.76 -18.05 -14.61
C VAL A 36 -3.88 -17.09 -14.99
N THR A 37 -4.65 -17.41 -16.03
CA THR A 37 -5.74 -16.56 -16.54
C THR A 37 -7.10 -17.19 -16.24
N THR A 38 -7.82 -16.66 -15.26
CA THR A 38 -9.26 -16.88 -15.10
C THR A 38 -9.95 -15.55 -14.80
N GLY A 39 -10.80 -15.07 -15.72
CA GLY A 39 -11.67 -13.91 -15.49
C GLY A 39 -11.80 -12.97 -16.70
N VAL A 40 -13.06 -12.72 -17.10
CA VAL A 40 -13.48 -11.70 -18.08
C VAL A 40 -13.88 -10.44 -17.30
N GLY A 41 -13.10 -9.37 -17.43
CA GLY A 41 -13.28 -8.06 -16.80
C GLY A 41 -12.14 -7.13 -17.21
N PRO A 42 -12.23 -5.79 -17.03
CA PRO A 42 -11.12 -4.89 -17.35
C PRO A 42 -9.88 -5.32 -16.54
N ARG A 43 -8.88 -5.85 -17.26
CA ARG A 43 -7.61 -6.28 -16.66
C ARG A 43 -6.80 -5.02 -16.38
N PHE A 44 -6.50 -4.79 -15.10
CA PHE A 44 -5.41 -3.90 -14.74
C PHE A 44 -4.11 -4.67 -14.97
N ASP A 45 -3.57 -4.60 -16.19
CA ASP A 45 -2.22 -5.06 -16.53
C ASP A 45 -1.17 -4.06 -16.00
N ALA A 46 -1.34 -3.60 -14.76
CA ALA A 46 -0.36 -2.76 -14.10
C ALA A 46 0.86 -3.65 -13.84
N VAL A 47 1.96 -3.38 -14.54
CA VAL A 47 3.29 -3.83 -14.11
C VAL A 47 3.62 -3.04 -12.85
N VAL A 48 2.96 -3.40 -11.74
CA VAL A 48 3.31 -2.86 -10.43
C VAL A 48 4.62 -3.52 -10.08
N SER A 49 5.69 -2.73 -9.98
CA SER A 49 6.97 -3.21 -9.46
C SER A 49 6.69 -3.88 -8.12
N ARG A 50 6.92 -5.19 -8.05
CA ARG A 50 6.74 -5.94 -6.82
C ARG A 50 7.77 -5.43 -5.81
N PRO A 51 7.38 -5.09 -4.56
CA PRO A 51 8.36 -4.82 -3.52
C PRO A 51 9.36 -5.99 -3.42
N PRO A 52 10.62 -5.72 -3.06
CA PRO A 52 11.60 -6.74 -2.80
C PRO A 52 11.07 -7.69 -1.70
N PRO A 53 11.51 -8.96 -1.71
CA PRO A 53 11.31 -9.85 -0.57
C PRO A 53 11.80 -9.20 0.71
N THR A 54 11.25 -9.60 1.86
CA THR A 54 11.60 -9.07 3.20
C THR A 54 13.11 -9.07 3.45
N GLU A 55 13.84 -10.03 2.89
CA GLU A 55 15.31 -10.14 2.92
C GLU A 55 16.02 -8.89 2.35
N GLY A 56 15.39 -8.15 1.44
CA GLY A 56 15.89 -6.91 0.85
C GLY A 56 15.51 -5.63 1.59
N MET A 57 14.70 -5.70 2.65
CA MET A 57 14.23 -4.52 3.39
C MET A 57 15.20 -4.05 4.49
N GLY A 58 16.36 -4.72 4.64
CA GLY A 58 17.38 -4.33 5.62
C GLY A 58 17.03 -4.64 7.08
N MET A 59 16.02 -5.47 7.35
CA MET A 59 15.58 -5.89 8.69
C MET A 59 15.50 -7.42 8.77
N ASN A 60 15.80 -7.99 9.93
CA ASN A 60 15.75 -9.44 10.17
C ASN A 60 14.39 -9.89 10.67
N HIS A 61 13.67 -9.01 11.37
CA HIS A 61 12.36 -9.29 11.94
C HIS A 61 11.35 -8.21 11.57
N VAL A 62 10.27 -8.60 10.90
CA VAL A 62 9.10 -7.74 10.69
C VAL A 62 8.16 -7.86 11.87
N LEU A 63 7.69 -6.73 12.38
CA LEU A 63 6.76 -6.67 13.50
C LEU A 63 5.32 -6.43 13.02
N PHE A 64 5.10 -5.37 12.24
CA PHE A 64 3.79 -4.97 11.74
C PHE A 64 3.92 -4.03 10.53
N VAL A 65 2.80 -3.79 9.86
CA VAL A 65 2.71 -2.88 8.71
C VAL A 65 1.62 -1.86 8.99
N GLU A 66 1.96 -0.59 8.82
CA GLU A 66 1.05 0.54 8.96
C GLU A 66 0.74 1.11 7.57
N ILE A 67 -0.52 1.43 7.32
CA ILE A 67 -0.97 1.89 6.00
C ILE A 67 -1.66 3.25 6.12
N GLY A 68 -1.48 4.08 5.10
CA GLY A 68 -2.09 5.39 5.06
C GLY A 68 -2.39 5.88 3.66
N MET A 69 -3.26 6.87 3.58
CA MET A 69 -3.65 7.57 2.35
C MET A 69 -3.52 9.08 2.56
N GLY A 70 -3.14 9.77 1.50
CA GLY A 70 -3.10 11.23 1.47
C GLY A 70 -3.46 11.75 0.10
N ALA A 71 -4.09 12.91 0.06
CA ALA A 71 -4.46 13.57 -1.19
C ALA A 71 -3.93 15.00 -1.24
N ASP A 72 -3.65 15.51 -2.43
CA ASP A 72 -3.53 16.94 -2.70
C ASP A 72 -4.58 17.34 -3.73
N GLN A 73 -5.61 18.06 -3.25
CA GLN A 73 -6.81 18.42 -4.01
C GLN A 73 -6.60 19.55 -5.01
N HIS A 74 -5.52 20.32 -4.85
CA HIS A 74 -5.38 21.61 -5.53
C HIS A 74 -4.03 21.76 -6.25
N GLY A 75 -2.91 21.44 -5.62
CA GLY A 75 -1.58 21.81 -6.13
C GLY A 75 -0.93 20.81 -7.09
N GLN A 76 -1.61 19.69 -7.40
CA GLN A 76 -1.05 18.51 -8.10
C GLN A 76 0.31 18.09 -7.50
N ASP A 77 0.48 18.30 -6.20
CA ASP A 77 1.72 18.05 -5.48
C ASP A 77 1.70 16.63 -4.91
N ALA A 78 2.29 15.71 -5.67
CA ALA A 78 2.43 14.32 -5.25
C ALA A 78 3.26 14.16 -3.97
N THR A 79 4.22 15.06 -3.70
CA THR A 79 4.98 15.04 -2.44
C THR A 79 4.06 15.34 -1.28
N LYS A 80 3.21 16.36 -1.40
CA LYS A 80 2.25 16.72 -0.35
C LYS A 80 1.25 15.59 -0.10
N ALA A 81 0.77 14.94 -1.15
CA ALA A 81 -0.08 13.75 -1.03
C ALA A 81 0.65 12.60 -0.32
N ALA A 82 1.91 12.31 -0.69
CA ALA A 82 2.73 11.26 -0.07
C ALA A 82 3.05 11.54 1.40
N VAL A 83 3.43 12.78 1.74
CA VAL A 83 3.66 13.21 3.14
C VAL A 83 2.40 13.01 3.98
N ARG A 84 1.22 13.35 3.43
CA ARG A 84 -0.07 13.11 4.09
C ARG A 84 -0.33 11.61 4.28
N ALA A 85 -0.02 10.78 3.28
CA ALA A 85 -0.18 9.33 3.37
C ALA A 85 0.73 8.71 4.44
N CYS A 86 2.01 9.07 4.48
CA CYS A 86 2.96 8.62 5.49
C CYS A 86 2.53 9.08 6.89
N ARG A 87 2.10 10.34 7.04
CA ARG A 87 1.62 10.85 8.32
C ARG A 87 0.37 10.09 8.77
N ASN A 88 -0.59 9.91 7.87
CA ASN A 88 -1.81 9.15 8.14
C ASN A 88 -1.52 7.71 8.57
N ALA A 89 -0.49 7.07 8.00
CA ALA A 89 -0.10 5.72 8.37
C ALA A 89 0.32 5.61 9.85
N ILE A 90 1.04 6.61 10.38
CA ILE A 90 1.62 6.54 11.73
C ILE A 90 0.82 7.29 12.79
N GLU A 91 -0.05 8.25 12.42
CA GLU A 91 -0.71 9.19 13.35
C GLU A 91 -1.57 8.48 14.42
N PHE A 92 -2.21 7.37 14.06
CA PHE A 92 -3.22 6.71 14.91
C PHE A 92 -2.71 5.44 15.60
N ASN A 93 -1.41 5.12 15.46
CA ASN A 93 -0.79 3.96 16.07
C ASN A 93 0.12 4.38 17.21
N SER A 94 0.12 3.60 18.29
CA SER A 94 1.01 3.82 19.42
C SER A 94 1.52 2.48 19.95
N ILE A 95 2.84 2.38 20.09
CA ILE A 95 3.51 1.13 20.46
C ILE A 95 4.45 1.42 21.63
N PRO A 96 3.90 1.62 22.84
CA PRO A 96 4.69 2.02 24.00
C PRO A 96 5.76 0.97 24.37
N SER A 97 5.55 -0.29 23.97
CA SER A 97 6.41 -1.43 24.32
C SER A 97 7.62 -1.63 23.42
N ILE A 98 7.94 -0.74 22.48
CA ILE A 98 9.06 -0.93 21.53
C ILE A 98 10.40 -1.24 22.22
N ARG A 99 10.71 -0.60 23.35
CA ARG A 99 11.97 -0.87 24.09
C ARG A 99 12.06 -2.28 24.68
N GLN A 100 10.92 -2.98 24.81
CA GLN A 100 10.88 -4.36 25.30
C GLN A 100 10.95 -5.37 24.16
N ILE A 101 10.48 -4.98 22.96
CA ILE A 101 10.35 -5.86 21.79
C ILE A 101 11.59 -5.80 20.90
N VAL A 102 12.16 -4.60 20.72
CA VAL A 102 13.30 -4.33 19.83
C VAL A 102 14.58 -4.23 20.67
N PRO A 103 15.60 -5.07 20.44
CA PRO A 103 16.91 -4.90 21.05
C PRO A 103 17.49 -3.54 20.66
N GLY A 104 17.82 -2.69 21.64
CA GLY A 104 18.24 -1.30 21.39
C GLY A 104 17.09 -0.30 21.22
N GLY A 105 15.83 -0.75 21.34
CA GLY A 105 14.64 0.11 21.34
C GLY A 105 14.42 0.85 20.02
N TYR A 106 13.95 2.10 20.12
CA TYR A 106 13.60 2.92 18.96
C TYR A 106 14.78 3.20 18.02
N ASP A 107 16.01 3.20 18.53
CA ASP A 107 17.21 3.49 17.73
C ASP A 107 17.55 2.36 16.76
N ASN A 108 17.17 1.13 17.10
CA ASN A 108 17.36 -0.06 16.24
C ASN A 108 16.09 -0.43 15.46
N MET A 109 14.99 0.28 15.69
CA MET A 109 13.78 0.11 14.91
C MET A 109 14.03 0.59 13.48
N LYS A 110 13.59 -0.17 12.50
CA LYS A 110 13.76 0.07 11.07
C LYS A 110 12.43 0.25 10.39
N LEU A 111 12.39 1.16 9.42
CA LEU A 111 11.22 1.54 8.66
C LEU A 111 11.50 1.30 7.17
N HIS A 112 10.82 0.33 6.57
CA HIS A 112 10.78 0.20 5.12
C HIS A 112 9.54 0.92 4.60
N ILE A 113 9.74 1.86 3.68
CA ILE A 113 8.70 2.78 3.21
C ILE A 113 8.40 2.47 1.75
N GLN A 114 7.16 2.08 1.47
CA GLN A 114 6.64 1.94 0.13
C GLN A 114 5.51 2.93 -0.12
N ILE A 115 5.58 3.67 -1.22
CA ILE A 115 4.63 4.73 -1.58
C ILE A 115 4.13 4.49 -3.00
N GLY A 116 2.82 4.33 -3.13
CA GLY A 116 2.12 4.27 -4.40
C GLY A 116 1.61 5.65 -4.80
N VAL A 117 2.05 6.15 -5.94
CA VAL A 117 1.62 7.43 -6.53
C VAL A 117 1.33 7.30 -8.02
N PRO A 118 0.51 8.19 -8.60
CA PRO A 118 0.21 8.12 -10.03
C PRO A 118 1.47 8.18 -10.89
N LYS A 119 1.40 7.52 -12.04
CA LYS A 119 2.51 7.43 -12.99
C LYS A 119 3.10 8.80 -13.32
N GLY A 120 4.43 8.89 -13.30
CA GLY A 120 5.16 10.13 -13.64
C GLY A 120 5.21 11.16 -12.51
N ALA A 121 4.65 10.87 -11.34
CA ALA A 121 4.82 11.71 -10.16
C ALA A 121 6.29 11.77 -9.71
N VAL A 122 6.73 12.96 -9.29
CA VAL A 122 8.05 13.19 -8.69
C VAL A 122 7.85 13.53 -7.23
N LEU A 123 8.59 12.84 -6.35
CA LEU A 123 8.51 13.01 -4.91
C LEU A 123 9.80 13.64 -4.37
N ASP A 124 9.64 14.61 -3.47
CA ASP A 124 10.71 15.09 -2.60
C ASP A 124 10.82 14.14 -1.40
N LEU A 125 11.75 13.19 -1.52
CA LEU A 125 11.99 12.14 -0.52
C LEU A 125 12.48 12.70 0.82
N GLU A 126 13.14 13.86 0.84
CA GLU A 126 13.59 14.50 2.08
C GLU A 126 12.41 14.96 2.93
N LYS A 127 11.37 15.52 2.31
CA LYS A 127 10.13 15.87 3.03
C LYS A 127 9.43 14.64 3.60
N ILE A 128 9.48 13.51 2.88
CA ILE A 128 8.89 12.25 3.33
C ILE A 128 9.68 11.69 4.53
N ARG A 129 11.02 11.71 4.48
CA ARG A 129 11.87 11.28 5.61
C ARG A 129 11.54 12.02 6.90
N ARG A 130 11.29 13.33 6.81
CA ARG A 130 10.95 14.20 7.96
C ARG A 130 9.60 13.88 8.62
N VAL A 131 8.76 13.06 8.00
CA VAL A 131 7.47 12.66 8.60
C VAL A 131 7.67 11.73 9.79
N PHE A 132 8.72 10.89 9.77
CA PHE A 132 8.94 9.85 10.77
C PHE A 132 9.81 10.41 11.90
N PRO A 133 9.29 10.49 13.14
CA PRO A 133 10.03 11.07 14.26
C PRO A 133 10.96 10.06 14.96
N TYR A 134 11.01 8.81 14.50
CA TYR A 134 11.73 7.70 15.11
C TYR A 134 12.13 6.66 14.07
N GLY A 135 13.01 5.73 14.48
CA GLY A 135 13.46 4.63 13.65
C GLY A 135 14.45 5.04 12.55
N GLN A 136 15.11 4.04 11.98
CA GLN A 136 16.02 4.17 10.85
C GLN A 136 15.25 3.85 9.57
N ILE A 137 15.21 4.80 8.64
CA ILE A 137 14.59 4.56 7.33
C ILE A 137 15.52 3.68 6.51
N CYS A 138 15.04 2.52 6.09
CA CYS A 138 15.74 1.64 5.17
C CYS A 138 15.72 2.24 3.77
N GLU A 139 16.89 2.34 3.17
CA GLU A 139 17.02 2.80 1.79
C GLU A 139 16.99 1.61 0.81
N PRO A 140 16.43 1.80 -0.41
CA PRO A 140 15.76 3.01 -0.87
C PRO A 140 14.32 3.12 -0.34
N ILE A 141 13.80 4.35 -0.20
CA ILE A 141 12.35 4.57 -0.16
C ILE A 141 11.76 4.12 -1.50
N GLU A 142 10.84 3.17 -1.46
CA GLU A 142 10.23 2.61 -2.66
C GLU A 142 9.08 3.47 -3.15
N VAL A 143 9.22 3.96 -4.38
CA VAL A 143 8.16 4.70 -5.07
C VAL A 143 7.70 3.86 -6.24
N VAL A 144 6.42 3.52 -6.25
CA VAL A 144 5.80 2.65 -7.26
C VAL A 144 4.62 3.34 -7.93
N GLU A 145 4.33 2.96 -9.17
CA GLU A 145 3.09 3.38 -9.84
C GLU A 145 1.88 2.80 -9.10
N GLY A 146 0.99 3.66 -8.62
CA GLY A 146 -0.17 3.32 -7.81
C GLY A 146 -1.01 4.55 -7.50
N GLY A 147 -1.65 4.57 -6.33
CA GLY A 147 -2.49 5.71 -5.91
C GLY A 147 -3.63 5.99 -6.90
N LEU A 148 -4.01 7.26 -7.04
CA LEU A 148 -5.02 7.68 -8.03
C LEU A 148 -4.81 9.13 -8.47
N MET A 149 -4.86 9.35 -9.79
CA MET A 149 -5.09 10.69 -10.36
C MET A 149 -6.57 10.80 -10.68
N ALA A 150 -7.26 11.73 -10.03
CA ALA A 150 -8.69 11.94 -10.19
C ALA A 150 -8.98 13.39 -10.59
N ARG A 151 -10.22 13.68 -11.00
CA ARG A 151 -10.65 15.03 -11.38
C ARG A 151 -11.76 15.51 -10.45
N SER A 152 -11.64 16.74 -9.97
CA SER A 152 -12.72 17.46 -9.27
C SER A 152 -13.77 18.00 -10.25
N GLY A 153 -13.39 18.17 -11.52
CA GLY A 153 -14.23 18.74 -12.58
C GLY A 153 -14.36 20.27 -12.53
N ILE A 154 -13.82 20.92 -11.49
CA ILE A 154 -13.82 22.37 -11.33
C ILE A 154 -12.41 22.79 -10.92
N LYS A 155 -11.83 23.71 -11.69
CA LYS A 155 -10.58 24.40 -11.36
C LYS A 155 -10.89 25.64 -10.54
N ILE A 156 -10.27 25.77 -9.36
CA ILE A 156 -10.38 26.91 -8.45
C ILE A 156 -8.99 27.56 -8.33
N PRO A 157 -8.62 28.52 -9.21
CA PRO A 157 -7.28 29.12 -9.23
C PRO A 157 -6.87 29.76 -7.90
N GLU A 158 -7.83 30.29 -7.14
CA GLU A 158 -7.61 30.92 -5.83
C GLU A 158 -7.06 29.94 -4.79
N MET A 159 -7.32 28.63 -4.96
CA MET A 159 -6.81 27.56 -4.10
C MET A 159 -5.49 26.97 -4.58
N GLY A 160 -4.94 27.49 -5.69
CA GLY A 160 -3.68 27.03 -6.28
C GLY A 160 -3.82 25.95 -7.35
N ASP A 161 -5.04 25.71 -7.85
CA ASP A 161 -5.31 24.72 -8.89
C ASP A 161 -4.56 25.05 -10.18
N LYS A 162 -3.73 24.12 -10.67
CA LYS A 162 -3.15 24.22 -12.02
C LYS A 162 -4.05 23.54 -13.06
N SER A 163 -4.68 22.43 -12.69
CA SER A 163 -5.71 21.71 -13.43
C SER A 163 -6.89 21.38 -12.52
N ASP A 164 -7.94 20.74 -13.05
CA ASP A 164 -9.04 20.15 -12.28
C ASP A 164 -8.66 18.76 -11.71
N GLU A 165 -7.38 18.39 -11.77
CA GLU A 165 -6.91 17.09 -11.29
C GLU A 165 -6.41 17.18 -9.86
N PHE A 166 -6.59 16.09 -9.11
CA PHE A 166 -6.00 15.92 -7.80
C PHE A 166 -5.33 14.56 -7.67
N VAL A 167 -4.29 14.54 -6.82
CA VAL A 167 -3.44 13.37 -6.63
C VAL A 167 -3.79 12.71 -5.31
N ILE A 168 -3.95 11.40 -5.32
CA ILE A 168 -4.02 10.55 -4.13
C ILE A 168 -2.78 9.64 -4.12
N ALA A 169 -2.08 9.63 -3.01
CA ALA A 169 -1.00 8.72 -2.67
C ALA A 169 -1.46 7.72 -1.61
N VAL A 170 -0.88 6.53 -1.65
CA VAL A 170 -1.01 5.51 -0.60
C VAL A 170 0.39 5.14 -0.10
N ALA A 171 0.51 4.82 1.18
CA ALA A 171 1.77 4.42 1.80
C ALA A 171 1.58 3.13 2.61
N ALA A 172 2.58 2.26 2.56
CA ALA A 172 2.74 1.11 3.43
C ALA A 172 4.11 1.23 4.12
N ILE A 173 4.10 1.31 5.44
CA ILE A 173 5.28 1.43 6.29
C ILE A 173 5.43 0.10 7.00
N THR A 174 6.50 -0.63 6.70
CA THR A 174 6.83 -1.89 7.36
C THR A 174 7.84 -1.62 8.46
N ILE A 175 7.49 -2.03 9.69
CA ILE A 175 8.32 -1.79 10.88
C ILE A 175 8.97 -3.09 11.31
N GLY A 176 10.28 -3.03 11.58
CA GLY A 176 11.06 -4.18 12.03
C GLY A 176 12.39 -3.79 12.68
N TYR A 177 13.33 -4.74 12.78
CA TYR A 177 14.73 -4.50 13.18
C TYR A 177 15.68 -5.54 12.58
#